data_AF-A0A7X4DR19-F1
#
_entry.id   AF-A0A7X4DR19-F1
#
_cell.length_a   1.000
_cell.length_b   1.000
_cell.length_c   1.000
_cell.angle_alpha   90.00
_cell.angle_beta   90.00
_cell.angle_gamma   90.00
#
_symmetry.space_group_name_H-M   'P 1'
#
loop_
_entity.id
_entity.type
_entity.pdbx_description
1 polymer ?
#
loop_
_entity_poly.entity_id
_entity_poly.type
_entity_poly.pdbx_seq_one_letter_code
_entity_poly.pdbx_strand_id
1 'polypeptide(L)'
;MLGLNKNDTTLFVVIIILTILAPFLLNPFPTESTLAQFNAGYPDLMEKFVVFGIFAIGFNILFGLTGYLSFGHAAFLGVGSYSAVWIYKLFTYNVIPALILAVIVSGIFAILIGYVSLRRSGIYFSILT
;
A
#
# COMPACT_ATOMS: atom_id res chain seq x y z
N MET A 1 17.77 3.17 19.07
CA MET A 1 16.47 2.55 18.71
C MET A 1 16.28 2.30 17.21
N LEU A 2 17.08 2.88 16.29
CA LEU A 2 17.04 2.52 14.86
C LEU A 2 18.37 2.02 14.27
N GLY A 3 19.50 2.09 15.01
CA GLY A 3 20.80 1.63 14.51
C GLY A 3 21.36 2.39 13.30
N LEU A 4 20.73 3.50 12.90
CA LEU A 4 21.07 4.29 11.72
C LEU A 4 22.26 5.22 11.99
N ASN A 5 23.10 5.43 10.96
CA ASN A 5 24.10 6.49 10.99
C ASN A 5 23.42 7.87 11.00
N LYS A 6 24.17 8.91 11.37
CA LYS A 6 23.66 10.29 11.42
C LYS A 6 23.08 10.72 10.06
N ASN A 7 23.80 10.46 8.98
CA ASN A 7 23.36 10.80 7.61
C ASN A 7 22.08 10.06 7.21
N ASP A 8 21.98 8.76 7.54
CA ASP A 8 20.81 7.94 7.22
C ASP A 8 19.58 8.39 8.01
N THR A 9 19.78 8.76 9.28
CA THR A 9 18.72 9.32 10.13
C THR A 9 18.24 10.66 9.58
N THR A 10 19.17 11.54 9.15
CA THR A 10 18.81 12.81 8.52
C THR A 10 18.04 12.59 7.22
N LEU A 11 18.51 11.70 6.34
CA LEU A 11 17.81 11.37 5.09
C LEU A 11 16.40 10.82 5.36
N PHE A 12 16.27 9.90 6.31
CA PHE A 12 14.99 9.33 6.71
C PHE A 12 14.00 10.39 7.19
N VAL A 13 14.44 11.29 8.08
CA VAL A 13 13.61 12.38 8.60
C VAL A 13 13.22 13.35 7.48
N VAL A 14 14.15 13.70 6.59
CA VAL A 14 13.87 14.58 5.44
C VAL A 14 12.82 13.95 4.51
N ILE A 15 12.94 12.67 4.19
CA ILE A 15 11.98 11.96 3.33
C ILE A 15 10.60 11.91 3.98
N ILE A 16 10.51 11.64 5.28
CA ILE A 16 9.24 11.65 6.01
C ILE A 16 8.58 13.04 5.94
N ILE A 17 9.34 14.09 6.25
CA ILE A 17 8.82 15.46 6.24
C ILE A 17 8.34 15.84 4.82
N LEU A 18 9.14 15.54 3.80
CA LEU A 18 8.76 15.80 2.41
C LEU A 18 7.50 15.04 2.02
N THR A 19 7.35 13.77 2.43
CA THR A 19 6.18 12.95 2.09
C THR A 19 4.91 13.48 2.76
N ILE A 20 4.99 13.90 4.03
CA ILE A 20 3.85 14.48 4.77
C ILE A 20 3.48 15.85 4.22
N LEU A 21 4.47 16.66 3.83
CA LEU A 21 4.25 17.99 3.28
C LEU A 21 3.92 17.99 1.78
N ALA A 22 4.15 16.88 1.06
CA ALA A 22 3.91 16.78 -0.38
C ALA A 22 2.50 17.22 -0.81
N PRO A 23 1.40 16.85 -0.11
CA PRO A 23 0.06 17.33 -0.46
C PRO A 23 -0.07 18.84 -0.36
N PHE A 24 0.56 19.44 0.63
CA PHE A 24 0.48 20.87 0.87
C PHE A 24 1.42 21.67 -0.06
N LEU A 25 2.61 21.13 -0.33
CA LEU A 25 3.61 21.75 -1.21
C LEU A 25 3.20 21.67 -2.69
N LEU A 26 2.59 20.57 -3.11
CA LEU A 26 2.20 20.36 -4.51
C LEU A 26 0.81 20.91 -4.82
N ASN A 27 -0.10 20.97 -3.84
CA ASN A 27 -1.45 21.51 -3.99
C ASN A 27 -1.73 22.69 -3.03
N PRO A 28 -0.98 23.80 -3.14
CA PRO A 28 -1.12 24.95 -2.23
C PRO A 28 -2.42 25.74 -2.44
N PHE A 29 -3.02 25.70 -3.63
CA PHE A 29 -4.25 26.43 -3.93
C PHE A 29 -5.47 25.51 -3.92
N PRO A 30 -6.65 25.96 -3.46
CA PRO A 30 -7.88 25.19 -3.57
C PRO A 30 -8.20 24.86 -5.04
N THR A 31 -8.64 23.62 -5.29
CA THR A 31 -8.95 23.10 -6.64
C THR A 31 -10.04 23.88 -7.36
N GLU A 32 -10.92 24.57 -6.62
CA GLU A 32 -12.00 25.42 -7.16
C GLU A 32 -11.55 26.85 -7.54
N SER A 33 -10.28 27.20 -7.29
CA SER A 33 -9.77 28.57 -7.55
C SER A 33 -9.20 28.72 -8.96
N THR A 34 -9.22 29.95 -9.51
CA THR A 34 -8.60 30.29 -10.80
C THR A 34 -7.08 30.08 -10.82
N LEU A 35 -6.46 29.97 -9.64
CA LEU A 35 -5.03 29.70 -9.46
C LEU A 35 -4.70 28.21 -9.41
N ALA A 36 -5.70 27.31 -9.49
CA ALA A 36 -5.49 25.87 -9.48
C ALA A 36 -4.60 25.37 -10.64
N GLN A 37 -4.48 26.14 -11.74
CA GLN A 37 -3.55 25.84 -12.83
C GLN A 37 -2.07 25.87 -12.39
N PHE A 38 -1.74 26.57 -11.31
CA PHE A 38 -0.38 26.60 -10.73
C PHE A 38 -0.13 25.47 -9.72
N ASN A 39 -1.15 24.66 -9.39
CA ASN A 39 -0.93 23.48 -8.58
C ASN A 39 -0.18 22.43 -9.42
N ALA A 40 0.90 21.89 -8.86
CA ALA A 40 1.64 20.76 -9.43
C ALA A 40 1.19 19.41 -8.85
N GLY A 41 0.17 19.43 -7.98
CA GLY A 41 -0.38 18.26 -7.31
C GLY A 41 -1.33 17.51 -8.24
N TYR A 42 -0.95 16.29 -8.60
CA TYR A 42 -1.83 15.33 -9.28
C TYR A 42 -2.42 14.39 -8.22
N PRO A 43 -3.69 14.59 -7.79
CA PRO A 43 -4.28 13.82 -6.69
C PRO A 43 -4.22 12.31 -6.95
N ASP A 44 -4.49 11.90 -8.19
CA ASP A 44 -4.45 10.50 -8.62
C ASP A 44 -3.05 9.86 -8.50
N LEU A 45 -1.98 10.63 -8.76
CA LEU A 45 -0.61 10.13 -8.61
C LEU A 45 -0.23 10.01 -7.14
N MET A 46 -0.68 10.96 -6.31
CA MET A 46 -0.44 10.97 -4.88
C MET A 46 -1.15 9.80 -4.18
N GLU A 47 -2.39 9.50 -4.58
CA GLU A 47 -3.13 8.33 -4.09
C GLU A 47 -2.38 7.04 -4.44
N LYS A 48 -2.00 6.88 -5.71
CA LYS A 48 -1.23 5.71 -6.17
C LYS A 48 0.09 5.56 -5.42
N PHE A 49 0.78 6.67 -5.14
CA PHE A 49 2.03 6.65 -4.38
C PHE A 49 1.83 6.05 -2.99
N VAL A 50 0.76 6.44 -2.29
CA VAL A 50 0.44 5.89 -0.96
C VAL A 50 0.04 4.41 -1.07
N VAL A 51 -0.80 4.04 -2.04
CA VAL A 51 -1.21 2.65 -2.27
C VAL A 51 -0.01 1.74 -2.55
N PHE A 52 0.87 2.12 -3.47
CA PHE A 52 2.08 1.35 -3.76
C PHE A 52 3.11 1.41 -2.64
N GLY A 53 3.15 2.48 -1.85
CA GLY A 53 3.96 2.57 -0.64
C GLY A 53 3.56 1.54 0.40
N ILE A 54 2.25 1.42 0.68
CA ILE A 54 1.71 0.39 1.58
C ILE A 54 1.99 -1.00 1.02
N PHE A 55 1.81 -1.20 -0.29
CA PHE A 55 2.12 -2.45 -0.97
C PHE A 55 3.60 -2.85 -0.83
N ALA A 56 4.52 -1.90 -1.01
CA ALA A 56 5.95 -2.12 -0.85
C ALA A 56 6.33 -2.44 0.62
N ILE A 57 5.70 -1.78 1.59
CA ILE A 57 5.87 -2.09 3.02
C ILE A 57 5.39 -3.50 3.33
N GLY A 58 4.21 -3.89 2.85
CA GLY A 58 3.66 -5.24 3.00
C GLY A 58 4.59 -6.30 2.41
N PHE A 59 5.12 -6.05 1.22
CA PHE A 59 6.12 -6.91 0.58
C PHE A 59 7.42 -6.98 1.39
N ASN A 60 7.92 -5.86 1.91
CA ASN A 60 9.12 -5.81 2.74
C ASN A 60 8.95 -6.54 4.08
N ILE A 61 7.76 -6.52 4.68
CA ILE A 61 7.48 -7.31 5.89
C ILE A 61 7.61 -8.80 5.59
N LEU A 62 7.08 -9.27 4.46
CA LEU A 62 7.22 -10.67 4.07
C LEU A 62 8.66 -10.98 3.69
N PHE A 63 9.17 -10.36 2.63
CA PHE A 63 10.49 -10.69 2.07
C PHE A 63 11.64 -10.27 2.99
N GLY A 64 11.60 -9.06 3.54
CA GLY A 64 12.66 -8.49 4.36
C GLY A 64 12.81 -9.16 5.73
N LEU A 65 11.71 -9.64 6.34
CA LEU A 65 11.79 -10.32 7.65
C LEU A 65 11.89 -11.84 7.53
N THR A 66 11.28 -12.45 6.52
CA THR A 66 11.20 -13.92 6.42
C THR A 66 12.10 -14.51 5.32
N GLY A 67 12.59 -13.69 4.39
CA GLY A 67 13.37 -14.15 3.23
C GLY A 67 12.56 -14.82 2.12
N TYR A 68 11.24 -14.97 2.29
CA TYR A 68 10.36 -15.56 1.27
C TYR A 68 9.96 -14.52 0.23
N LEU A 69 10.36 -14.76 -1.01
CA LEU A 69 9.95 -13.95 -2.15
C LEU A 69 8.59 -14.43 -2.65
N SER A 70 7.56 -13.58 -2.67
CA SER A 70 6.22 -13.92 -3.19
C SER A 70 5.92 -13.12 -4.46
N PHE A 71 5.67 -13.79 -5.58
CA PHE A 71 5.29 -13.12 -6.84
C PHE A 71 3.80 -12.80 -6.93
N GLY A 72 2.93 -13.59 -6.29
CA GLY A 72 1.50 -13.34 -6.20
C GLY A 72 1.07 -12.21 -5.26
N HIS A 73 2.00 -11.40 -4.73
CA HIS A 73 1.66 -10.32 -3.81
C HIS A 73 0.62 -9.35 -4.39
N ALA A 74 0.67 -9.11 -5.71
CA ALA A 74 -0.30 -8.28 -6.43
C ALA A 74 -1.74 -8.84 -6.41
N ALA A 75 -1.92 -10.16 -6.27
CA ALA A 75 -3.24 -10.77 -6.17
C ALA A 75 -3.99 -10.31 -4.91
N PHE A 76 -3.28 -10.11 -3.79
CA PHE A 76 -3.90 -9.61 -2.55
C PHE A 76 -4.37 -8.15 -2.68
N LEU A 77 -3.62 -7.31 -3.41
CA LEU A 77 -4.05 -5.95 -3.74
C LEU A 77 -5.33 -5.97 -4.60
N GLY A 78 -5.41 -6.89 -5.56
CA GLY A 78 -6.60 -7.15 -6.36
C GLY A 78 -7.80 -7.59 -5.52
N VAL A 79 -7.65 -8.64 -4.71
CA VAL A 79 -8.73 -9.18 -3.87
C VAL A 79 -9.25 -8.12 -2.88
N GLY A 80 -8.37 -7.35 -2.24
CA GLY A 80 -8.75 -6.28 -1.32
C GLY A 80 -9.52 -5.15 -2.02
N SER A 81 -9.02 -4.68 -3.16
CA SER A 81 -9.67 -3.61 -3.94
C SER A 81 -11.04 -4.02 -4.48
N TYR A 82 -11.17 -5.24 -5.02
CA TYR A 82 -12.47 -5.77 -5.47
C TYR A 82 -13.46 -5.92 -4.32
N SER A 83 -13.01 -6.37 -3.14
CA SER A 83 -13.86 -6.49 -1.95
C SER A 83 -14.39 -5.13 -1.48
N ALA A 84 -13.55 -4.09 -1.52
CA ALA A 84 -13.97 -2.73 -1.19
C ALA A 84 -15.02 -2.19 -2.18
N VAL A 85 -14.79 -2.37 -3.49
CA VAL A 85 -15.73 -1.97 -4.54
C VAL A 85 -17.06 -2.73 -4.43
N TRP A 86 -17.03 -3.99 -4.00
CA TRP A 86 -18.24 -4.78 -3.78
C TRP A 86 -19.17 -4.12 -2.74
N ILE A 87 -18.62 -3.69 -1.59
CA ILE A 87 -19.40 -2.97 -0.56
C ILE A 87 -19.95 -1.66 -1.08
N TYR A 88 -19.13 -0.88 -1.79
CA TYR A 88 -19.56 0.39 -2.36
C TYR A 88 -20.70 0.25 -3.37
N LYS A 89 -20.70 -0.83 -4.17
CA LYS A 89 -21.75 -1.06 -5.16
C LYS A 89 -23.05 -1.59 -4.57
N LEU A 90 -23.01 -2.47 -3.57
CA LEU A 90 -24.20 -3.20 -3.11
C LEU A 90 -24.80 -2.69 -1.81
N PHE A 91 -24.02 -2.03 -0.96
CA PHE A 91 -24.46 -1.71 0.41
C PHE A 91 -24.34 -0.22 0.73
N THR A 92 -23.13 0.34 0.72
CA THR A 92 -22.89 1.71 1.19
C THR A 92 -21.56 2.25 0.69
N TYR A 93 -21.48 3.56 0.45
CA TYR A 93 -20.23 4.28 0.15
C TYR A 93 -19.38 4.60 1.39
N ASN A 94 -19.71 4.03 2.55
CA ASN A 94 -18.90 4.22 3.76
C ASN A 94 -17.60 3.40 3.68
N VAL A 95 -16.47 4.07 3.88
CA VAL A 95 -15.11 3.49 3.83
C VAL A 95 -14.88 2.45 4.92
N ILE A 96 -15.47 2.63 6.11
CA ILE A 96 -15.19 1.78 7.27
C ILE A 96 -15.61 0.32 7.02
N PRO A 97 -16.87 0.04 6.61
CA PRO A 97 -17.27 -1.33 6.24
C PRO A 97 -16.47 -1.92 5.08
N ALA A 98 -16.13 -1.11 4.08
CA ALA A 98 -15.37 -1.56 2.92
C ALA A 98 -13.95 -2.02 3.32
N LEU A 99 -13.30 -1.28 4.22
CA LEU A 99 -11.97 -1.61 4.73
C LEU A 99 -12.00 -2.91 5.56
N ILE A 100 -12.97 -3.06 6.47
CA ILE A 100 -13.11 -4.27 7.27
C ILE A 100 -13.30 -5.50 6.37
N LEU A 101 -14.19 -5.41 5.38
CA LEU A 101 -14.42 -6.52 4.46
C LEU A 101 -13.16 -6.84 3.62
N ALA A 102 -12.49 -5.81 3.10
CA ALA A 102 -11.27 -5.99 2.32
C ALA A 102 -10.18 -6.72 3.10
N VAL A 103 -9.99 -6.39 4.39
CA VAL A 103 -9.05 -7.08 5.28
C VAL A 103 -9.47 -8.53 5.51
N ILE A 104 -10.75 -8.78 5.81
CA ILE A 104 -11.24 -10.14 6.07
C ILE A 104 -11.08 -11.02 4.84
N VAL A 105 -11.53 -10.57 3.67
CA VAL A 105 -11.49 -11.37 2.44
C VAL A 105 -10.03 -11.60 2.01
N SER A 106 -9.19 -10.57 2.04
CA SER A 106 -7.76 -10.74 1.73
C SER A 106 -7.06 -11.67 2.72
N GLY A 107 -7.44 -11.62 4.01
CA GLY A 107 -6.93 -12.50 5.04
C GLY A 107 -7.33 -13.97 4.83
N ILE A 108 -8.58 -14.22 4.44
CA ILE A 108 -9.04 -15.57 4.08
C ILE A 108 -8.24 -16.12 2.89
N PHE A 109 -8.06 -15.32 1.84
CA PHE A 109 -7.24 -15.70 0.69
C PHE A 109 -5.77 -15.93 1.09
N ALA A 110 -5.21 -15.10 1.98
CA ALA A 110 -3.86 -15.27 2.49
C ALA A 110 -3.69 -16.57 3.28
N ILE A 111 -4.70 -16.97 4.06
CA ILE A 111 -4.70 -18.26 4.77
C ILE A 111 -4.74 -19.42 3.75
N LEU A 112 -5.62 -19.35 2.75
CA LEU A 112 -5.75 -20.42 1.75
C LEU A 112 -4.47 -20.59 0.94
N ILE A 113 -3.93 -19.50 0.40
CA ILE A 113 -2.70 -19.50 -0.40
C ILE A 113 -1.51 -19.87 0.49
N GLY A 114 -1.41 -19.26 1.67
CA GLY A 114 -0.36 -19.54 2.66
C GLY A 114 -0.31 -21.00 3.09
N TYR A 115 -1.46 -21.63 3.30
CA TYR A 115 -1.53 -23.04 3.68
C TYR A 115 -0.92 -24.00 2.64
N VAL A 116 -1.07 -23.66 1.35
CA VAL A 116 -0.51 -24.44 0.25
C VAL A 116 0.96 -24.07 0.01
N SER A 117 1.29 -22.78 -0.01
CA SER A 117 2.62 -22.29 -0.37
C SER A 117 3.67 -22.55 0.70
N LEU A 118 3.33 -22.43 2.00
CA LEU A 118 4.28 -22.64 3.10
C LEU A 118 4.80 -24.09 3.21
N ARG A 119 4.23 -25.04 2.47
CA ARG A 119 4.73 -26.41 2.38
C ARG A 119 5.98 -26.55 1.50
N ARG A 120 6.35 -25.50 0.78
CA ARG A 120 7.50 -25.46 -0.14
C ARG A 120 8.40 -24.30 0.26
N SER A 121 9.71 -24.49 0.11
CA SER A 121 10.72 -23.49 0.44
C SER A 121 11.46 -23.00 -0.81
N GLY A 122 12.06 -21.80 -0.70
CA GLY A 122 12.86 -21.21 -1.76
C GLY A 122 12.07 -20.91 -3.03
N ILE A 123 12.63 -21.26 -4.19
CA ILE A 123 12.08 -20.92 -5.52
C ILE A 123 10.66 -21.48 -5.72
N TYR A 124 10.38 -22.66 -5.16
CA TYR A 124 9.07 -23.28 -5.27
C TYR A 124 7.97 -22.50 -4.53
N PHE A 125 8.30 -21.80 -3.44
CA PHE A 125 7.36 -20.89 -2.79
C PHE A 125 7.03 -19.73 -3.72
N SER A 126 8.05 -19.09 -4.29
CA SER A 126 7.89 -17.92 -5.15
C SER A 126 7.06 -18.19 -6.39
N ILE A 127 7.23 -19.36 -7.03
CA ILE A 127 6.48 -19.74 -8.24
C ILE A 127 5.01 -20.05 -7.91
N LEU A 128 4.72 -20.58 -6.71
CA LEU A 128 3.39 -21.05 -6.35
C LEU A 128 2.49 -19.95 -5.79
N THR A 129 3.07 -18.94 -5.14
CA THR A 129 2.33 -17.75 -4.68
C THR A 129 2.05 -16.81 -5.82
#